data_AF-A0A932RPN1-F1
#
_entry.id   AF-A0A932RPN1-F1
#
_cell.length_a   1.000
_cell.length_b   1.000
_cell.length_c   1.000
_cell.angle_alpha   90.00
_cell.angle_beta   90.00
_cell.angle_gamma   90.00
#
_symmetry.space_group_name_H-M   'P 1'
#
loop_
_entity.id
_entity.type
_entity.pdbx_description
1 polymer ?
#
loop_
_entity_poly.entity_id
_entity_poly.type
_entity_poly.pdbx_seq_one_letter_code
_entity_poly.pdbx_strand_id
1 'polypeptide(L)'
;MFFRRAILFAAIPALVLTLSFSAQNPPPPSPFIPFSDARPILEAFADDLPAGLQGKSPDQLAALWPAWVAQRDAAIRARLEQGDWDTVVHWLLFGTSFTRRLRLTPENIQHLEKSGDSSAGAAPAVAAAGELLMGRMDDLLNALSSSTQNERILFVRRMLLDKGFRLSLPAGRDAARQFLLAQLARVFREQASFAETLDAARRLGNPTEEFAARSTLYRERGLSLDTSLSPNLALERSLVELQRRGLLAPGSIRRVAIIGPGLDFTDKQSGFDFYPQQTVQPFAVMDSLLRLGLAREDQLTVTTFDISPRVNDHLSRTLDRARRGSSYVLQLPFDPTAPWKPEMREYWKHFGDRIGSPATPAALPPALAHLSIRAVRVPSRIVTRLRARDLNIVLARPALDARAQFDLIVATNIFVYYDSFEQSLALANIERLLRPGGFFLCNNALLELPFSRVRSVGYLTTQYSDRPDDGDHIVWYQRQPN
;
A
#
# COMPACT_ATOMS: atom_id res chain seq x y z
N MET A 1 41.58 -65.60 54.28
CA MET A 1 41.85 -65.48 52.83
C MET A 1 41.36 -64.11 52.37
N PHE A 2 42.26 -63.30 51.81
CA PHE A 2 42.03 -61.95 51.29
C PHE A 2 40.89 -61.91 50.23
N PHE A 3 40.15 -60.83 49.91
CA PHE A 3 40.44 -59.38 49.84
C PHE A 3 39.10 -58.59 49.76
N ARG A 4 39.03 -57.44 50.46
CA ARG A 4 38.24 -56.18 50.25
C ARG A 4 36.84 -56.18 49.57
N ARG A 5 35.88 -55.49 50.20
CA ARG A 5 35.33 -54.14 49.83
C ARG A 5 34.15 -53.80 50.78
N ALA A 6 34.30 -52.88 51.74
CA ALA A 6 34.20 -51.41 51.65
C ALA A 6 32.78 -50.86 51.95
N ILE A 7 32.47 -50.85 53.25
CA ILE A 7 31.81 -49.85 54.13
C ILE A 7 30.86 -48.80 53.48
N LEU A 8 29.57 -48.94 53.82
CA LEU A 8 28.50 -47.93 53.85
C LEU A 8 28.76 -46.89 54.96
N PHE A 9 28.50 -45.60 54.70
CA PHE A 9 27.82 -44.72 55.65
C PHE A 9 27.27 -43.49 54.91
N ALA A 10 25.97 -43.25 55.06
CA ALA A 10 25.22 -42.16 54.44
C ALA A 10 25.38 -40.86 55.25
N ALA A 11 25.60 -39.75 54.55
CA ALA A 11 25.50 -38.39 55.08
C ALA A 11 24.74 -37.51 54.07
N ILE A 12 23.68 -36.87 54.54
CA ILE A 12 22.83 -35.93 53.80
C ILE A 12 23.47 -34.53 53.85
N PRO A 13 23.68 -33.82 52.73
CA PRO A 13 23.97 -32.40 52.76
C PRO A 13 22.70 -31.57 52.50
N ALA A 14 22.48 -30.57 53.37
CA ALA A 14 21.51 -29.50 53.19
C ALA A 14 21.96 -28.58 52.04
N LEU A 15 21.12 -28.43 51.01
CA LEU A 15 21.35 -27.58 49.85
C LEU A 15 20.82 -26.16 50.13
N VAL A 16 21.73 -25.20 50.28
CA VAL A 16 21.40 -23.77 50.30
C VAL A 16 21.19 -23.31 48.85
N LEU A 17 19.94 -23.05 48.48
CA LEU A 17 19.56 -22.47 47.18
C LEU A 17 19.78 -20.96 47.21
N THR A 18 20.86 -20.49 46.57
CA THR A 18 21.05 -19.09 46.22
C THR A 18 20.11 -18.73 45.06
N LEU A 19 19.09 -17.93 45.33
CA LEU A 19 18.24 -17.31 44.31
C LEU A 19 19.04 -16.23 43.58
N SER A 20 19.53 -16.55 42.38
CA SER A 20 20.03 -15.54 41.45
C SER A 20 18.85 -14.72 40.93
N PHE A 21 18.78 -13.45 41.30
CA PHE A 21 17.95 -12.47 40.60
C PHE A 21 18.44 -12.36 39.16
N SER A 22 17.76 -13.02 38.22
CA SER A 22 17.89 -12.65 36.81
C SER A 22 17.36 -11.23 36.66
N ALA A 23 18.26 -10.28 36.39
CA ALA A 23 17.87 -9.00 35.82
C ALA A 23 17.09 -9.30 34.54
N GLN A 24 15.76 -9.12 34.59
CA GLN A 24 14.94 -9.11 33.40
C GLN A 24 15.45 -7.96 32.55
N ASN A 25 16.04 -8.27 31.40
CA ASN A 25 16.27 -7.25 30.38
C ASN A 25 14.91 -6.55 30.15
N PRO A 26 14.86 -5.21 30.17
CA PRO A 26 13.62 -4.52 29.91
C PRO A 26 13.06 -5.02 28.57
N PRO A 27 11.74 -5.23 28.46
CA PRO A 27 11.13 -5.59 27.19
C PRO A 27 11.59 -4.58 26.12
N PRO A 28 11.85 -5.02 24.88
CA PRO A 28 12.26 -4.11 23.82
C PRO A 28 11.23 -2.96 23.77
N PRO A 29 11.69 -1.71 23.61
CA PRO A 29 10.79 -0.56 23.62
C PRO A 29 9.69 -0.79 22.60
N SER A 30 8.44 -0.57 23.03
CA SER A 30 7.29 -0.69 22.16
C SER A 30 7.52 0.16 20.91
N PRO A 31 7.28 -0.38 19.69
CA PRO A 31 7.41 0.41 18.48
C PRO A 31 6.31 1.48 18.39
N PHE A 32 5.30 1.44 19.27
CA PHE A 32 4.19 2.38 19.27
C PHE A 32 4.61 3.78 19.71
N ILE A 33 3.91 4.79 19.18
CA ILE A 33 4.08 6.19 19.56
C ILE A 33 3.83 6.36 21.08
N PRO A 34 4.78 6.90 21.85
CA PRO A 34 4.59 7.11 23.28
C PRO A 34 3.58 8.22 23.54
N PHE A 35 2.89 8.17 24.68
CA PHE A 35 1.90 9.20 25.07
C PHE A 35 2.51 10.60 25.06
N SER A 36 3.77 10.76 25.48
CA SER A 36 4.48 12.05 25.47
C SER A 36 4.51 12.72 24.10
N ASP A 37 4.59 11.92 23.03
CA ASP A 37 4.64 12.42 21.66
C ASP A 37 3.23 12.60 21.07
N ALA A 38 2.25 11.82 21.52
CA ALA A 38 0.86 11.94 21.09
C ALA A 38 0.10 13.04 21.83
N ARG A 39 0.53 13.41 23.04
CA ARG A 39 -0.16 14.36 23.92
C ARG A 39 -0.51 15.69 23.24
N PRO A 40 0.42 16.38 22.53
CA PRO A 40 0.08 17.64 21.86
C PRO A 40 -1.02 17.47 20.79
N ILE A 41 -1.08 16.30 20.14
CA ILE A 41 -2.11 15.97 19.16
C ILE A 41 -3.44 15.72 19.86
N LEU A 42 -3.44 14.96 20.96
CA LEU A 42 -4.63 14.74 21.76
C LEU A 42 -5.23 16.05 22.28
N GLU A 43 -4.39 17.00 22.68
CA GLU A 43 -4.81 18.34 23.11
C GLU A 43 -5.37 19.16 21.95
N ALA A 44 -4.75 19.10 20.76
CA ALA A 44 -5.23 19.81 19.56
C ALA A 44 -6.56 19.27 19.01
N PHE A 45 -6.88 18.00 19.28
CA PHE A 45 -8.10 17.33 18.83
C PHE A 45 -9.11 17.11 19.97
N ALA A 46 -9.00 17.82 21.10
CA ALA A 46 -9.79 17.55 22.31
C ALA A 46 -11.31 17.43 22.06
N ASP A 47 -11.85 18.24 21.15
CA ASP A 47 -13.28 18.26 20.80
C ASP A 47 -13.68 17.17 19.77
N ASP A 48 -12.71 16.58 19.07
CA ASP A 48 -12.90 15.62 17.97
C ASP A 48 -12.07 14.33 18.18
N LEU A 49 -11.83 13.97 19.44
CA LEU A 49 -11.14 12.72 19.77
C LEU A 49 -12.00 11.51 19.41
N PRO A 50 -11.38 10.41 18.93
CA PRO A 50 -12.11 9.19 18.62
C PRO A 50 -12.77 8.59 19.88
N ALA A 51 -13.79 7.77 19.64
CA ALA A 51 -14.48 7.02 20.68
C ALA A 51 -13.47 6.23 21.55
N GLY A 52 -13.63 6.33 22.87
CA GLY A 52 -12.72 5.75 23.86
C GLY A 52 -11.69 6.72 24.44
N LEU A 53 -11.35 7.81 23.73
CA LEU A 53 -10.48 8.88 24.22
C LEU A 53 -11.25 10.16 24.61
N GLN A 54 -12.41 10.37 24.00
CA GLN A 54 -13.22 11.57 24.24
C GLN A 54 -13.65 11.72 25.72
N GLY A 55 -13.59 12.96 26.23
CA GLY A 55 -14.04 13.32 27.58
C GLY A 55 -13.16 12.78 28.73
N LYS A 56 -11.93 12.32 28.44
CA LYS A 56 -10.97 11.84 29.44
C LYS A 56 -10.03 12.94 29.89
N SER A 57 -9.62 12.92 31.16
CA SER A 57 -8.56 13.81 31.67
C SER A 57 -7.18 13.41 31.11
N PRO A 58 -6.17 14.30 31.14
CA PRO A 58 -4.82 13.98 30.67
C PRO A 58 -4.21 12.73 31.34
N ASP A 59 -4.41 12.54 32.64
CA ASP A 59 -3.91 11.36 33.36
C ASP A 59 -4.63 10.07 32.95
N GLN A 60 -5.94 10.16 32.68
CA GLN A 60 -6.72 9.04 32.15
C GLN A 60 -6.26 8.68 30.73
N LEU A 61 -6.04 9.68 29.88
CA LEU A 61 -5.50 9.46 28.53
C LEU A 61 -4.12 8.80 28.58
N ALA A 62 -3.23 9.28 29.45
CA ALA A 62 -1.89 8.72 29.62
C ALA A 62 -1.94 7.22 30.01
N ALA A 63 -2.83 6.87 30.94
CA ALA A 63 -3.01 5.49 31.38
C ALA A 63 -3.63 4.58 30.30
N LEU A 64 -4.58 5.11 29.51
CA LEU A 64 -5.28 4.36 28.46
C LEU A 64 -4.47 4.22 27.17
N TRP A 65 -3.54 5.14 26.90
CA TRP A 65 -2.87 5.27 25.60
C TRP A 65 -2.21 3.98 25.09
N PRO A 66 -1.42 3.23 25.89
CA PRO A 66 -0.76 2.02 25.39
C PRO A 66 -1.76 0.96 24.90
N ALA A 67 -2.85 0.76 25.64
CA ALA A 67 -3.91 -0.19 25.27
C ALA A 67 -4.70 0.30 24.06
N TRP A 68 -5.03 1.59 24.02
CA TRP A 68 -5.76 2.20 22.91
C TRP A 68 -4.98 2.07 21.58
N VAL A 69 -3.67 2.38 21.58
CA VAL A 69 -2.85 2.28 20.38
C VAL A 69 -2.75 0.83 19.88
N ALA A 70 -2.55 -0.13 20.78
CA ALA A 70 -2.52 -1.55 20.40
C ALA A 70 -3.85 -2.04 19.80
N GLN A 71 -4.98 -1.62 20.40
CA GLN A 71 -6.31 -1.94 19.88
C GLN A 71 -6.56 -1.29 18.53
N ARG A 72 -6.17 -0.01 18.36
CA ARG A 72 -6.35 0.70 17.11
C ARG A 72 -5.46 0.13 16.00
N ASP A 73 -4.24 -0.32 16.31
CA ASP A 73 -3.37 -1.01 15.36
C ASP A 73 -4.03 -2.30 14.84
N ALA A 74 -4.56 -3.12 15.74
CA ALA A 74 -5.29 -4.33 15.37
C ALA A 74 -6.53 -4.01 14.51
N ALA A 75 -7.27 -2.95 14.84
CA ALA A 75 -8.42 -2.50 14.05
C ALA A 75 -8.05 -2.01 12.65
N ILE A 76 -6.96 -1.24 12.51
CA ILE A 76 -6.44 -0.80 11.21
C ILE A 76 -6.02 -2.01 10.38
N ARG A 77 -5.28 -2.96 10.96
CA ARG A 77 -4.86 -4.18 10.27
C ARG A 77 -6.04 -5.06 9.86
N ALA A 78 -7.11 -5.11 10.65
CA ALA A 78 -8.32 -5.85 10.29
C ALA A 78 -8.99 -5.30 9.00
N ARG A 79 -8.81 -4.01 8.67
CA ARG A 79 -9.32 -3.40 7.43
C ARG A 79 -8.61 -3.94 6.17
N LEU A 80 -7.47 -4.61 6.29
CA LEU A 80 -6.77 -5.24 5.16
C LEU A 80 -7.63 -6.32 4.50
N GLU A 81 -8.36 -7.12 5.30
CA GLU A 81 -9.20 -8.19 4.75
C GLU A 81 -10.28 -7.62 3.82
N GLN A 82 -10.95 -6.54 4.22
CA GLN A 82 -11.94 -5.87 3.37
C GLN A 82 -11.29 -5.33 2.09
N GLY A 83 -10.08 -4.76 2.18
CA GLY A 83 -9.32 -4.28 1.03
C GLY A 83 -8.95 -5.41 0.05
N ASP A 84 -8.60 -6.59 0.55
CA ASP A 84 -8.34 -7.75 -0.28
C ASP A 84 -9.62 -8.20 -1.02
N TRP A 85 -10.79 -8.21 -0.36
CA TRP A 85 -12.06 -8.50 -1.02
C TRP A 85 -12.45 -7.46 -2.07
N ASP A 86 -12.19 -6.18 -1.83
CA ASP A 86 -12.34 -5.13 -2.85
C ASP A 86 -11.47 -5.46 -4.07
N THR A 87 -10.22 -5.87 -3.87
CA THR A 87 -9.33 -6.27 -4.95
C THR A 87 -9.84 -7.50 -5.71
N VAL A 88 -10.45 -8.49 -5.04
CA VAL A 88 -11.11 -9.63 -5.69
C VAL A 88 -12.30 -9.18 -6.54
N VAL A 89 -13.06 -8.17 -6.10
CA VAL A 89 -14.14 -7.57 -6.90
C VAL A 89 -13.60 -6.95 -8.18
N HIS A 90 -12.52 -6.16 -8.10
CA HIS A 90 -11.90 -5.59 -9.31
C HIS A 90 -11.37 -6.69 -10.24
N TRP A 91 -10.80 -7.75 -9.67
CA TRP A 91 -10.36 -8.90 -10.44
C TRP A 91 -11.53 -9.63 -11.14
N LEU A 92 -12.65 -9.84 -10.45
CA LEU A 92 -13.87 -10.39 -11.05
C LEU A 92 -14.33 -9.56 -12.25
N LEU A 93 -14.34 -8.23 -12.13
CA LEU A 93 -14.79 -7.33 -13.19
C LEU A 93 -13.83 -7.28 -14.38
N PHE A 94 -12.52 -7.19 -14.12
CA PHE A 94 -11.56 -6.82 -15.16
C PHE A 94 -10.54 -7.91 -15.53
N GLY A 95 -10.34 -8.91 -14.66
CA GLY A 95 -9.31 -9.92 -14.81
C GLY A 95 -9.48 -10.81 -16.04
N THR A 96 -8.38 -11.37 -16.52
CA THR A 96 -8.29 -12.20 -17.72
C THR A 96 -7.69 -13.58 -17.45
N SER A 97 -7.04 -13.77 -16.29
CA SER A 97 -6.33 -15.03 -15.99
C SER A 97 -7.24 -16.20 -15.62
N PHE A 98 -8.51 -15.96 -15.28
CA PHE A 98 -9.48 -17.02 -14.93
C PHE A 98 -10.62 -17.19 -15.95
N THR A 99 -10.77 -16.26 -16.91
CA THR A 99 -11.89 -16.25 -17.85
C THR A 99 -11.49 -15.66 -19.20
N ARG A 100 -12.17 -16.09 -20.27
CA ARG A 100 -12.08 -15.50 -21.62
C ARG A 100 -13.24 -14.56 -21.93
N ARG A 101 -14.19 -14.39 -21.00
CA ARG A 101 -15.35 -13.53 -21.18
C ARG A 101 -14.93 -12.07 -21.26
N LEU A 102 -15.77 -11.26 -21.91
CA LEU A 102 -15.57 -9.81 -22.02
C LEU A 102 -15.37 -9.19 -20.64
N ARG A 103 -14.48 -8.21 -20.55
CA ARG A 103 -14.18 -7.47 -19.33
C ARG A 103 -15.29 -6.46 -19.07
N LEU A 104 -15.70 -6.27 -17.81
CA LEU A 104 -16.73 -5.29 -17.45
C LEU A 104 -16.11 -3.91 -17.19
N THR A 105 -15.46 -3.32 -18.21
CA THR A 105 -14.93 -1.94 -18.15
C THR A 105 -16.02 -0.92 -18.51
N PRO A 106 -15.90 0.36 -18.10
CA PRO A 106 -16.83 1.41 -18.52
C PRO A 106 -17.02 1.47 -20.04
N GLU A 107 -15.95 1.32 -20.81
CA GLU A 107 -15.99 1.33 -22.28
C GLU A 107 -16.79 0.13 -22.81
N ASN A 108 -16.54 -1.07 -22.29
CA ASN A 108 -17.27 -2.26 -22.71
C ASN A 108 -18.75 -2.22 -22.31
N ILE A 109 -19.08 -1.62 -21.17
CA ILE A 109 -20.48 -1.39 -20.76
C ILE A 109 -21.16 -0.42 -21.74
N GLN A 110 -20.52 0.70 -22.09
CA GLN A 110 -21.05 1.62 -23.11
C GLN A 110 -21.20 0.95 -24.47
N HIS A 111 -20.30 0.03 -24.85
CA HIS A 111 -20.44 -0.74 -26.08
C HIS A 111 -21.64 -1.69 -26.02
N LEU A 112 -21.89 -2.36 -24.89
CA LEU A 112 -23.07 -3.20 -24.69
C LEU A 112 -24.36 -2.37 -24.83
N GLU A 113 -24.40 -1.18 -24.25
CA GLU A 113 -25.51 -0.23 -24.38
C GLU A 113 -25.78 0.17 -25.84
N LYS A 114 -24.72 0.49 -26.60
CA LYS A 114 -24.82 0.89 -28.02
C LYS A 114 -25.16 -0.27 -28.97
N SER A 115 -24.85 -1.51 -28.58
CA SER A 115 -25.11 -2.70 -29.37
C SER A 115 -26.48 -3.34 -29.12
N GLY A 116 -27.18 -2.94 -28.04
CA GLY A 116 -28.57 -3.29 -27.81
C GLY A 116 -29.49 -2.59 -28.82
N ASP A 117 -30.66 -3.18 -29.10
CA ASP A 117 -31.67 -2.54 -29.95
C ASP A 117 -32.04 -1.18 -29.35
N SER A 118 -31.66 -0.10 -30.04
CA SER A 118 -31.78 1.29 -29.58
C SER A 118 -33.21 1.71 -29.25
N SER A 119 -34.20 0.89 -29.63
CA SER A 119 -35.62 1.08 -29.32
C SER A 119 -36.04 0.58 -27.93
N ALA A 120 -35.22 -0.22 -27.24
CA ALA A 120 -35.57 -0.92 -25.99
C ALA A 120 -35.01 -0.29 -24.70
N GLY A 121 -34.31 0.85 -24.78
CA GLY A 121 -33.78 1.59 -23.62
C GLY A 121 -32.61 0.91 -22.90
N ALA A 122 -32.32 1.30 -21.66
CA ALA A 122 -31.15 0.81 -20.89
C ALA A 122 -31.32 -0.60 -20.28
N ALA A 123 -32.55 -1.13 -20.22
CA ALA A 123 -32.84 -2.41 -19.56
C ALA A 123 -32.15 -3.64 -20.19
N PRO A 124 -32.07 -3.80 -21.53
CA PRO A 124 -31.36 -4.91 -22.16
C PRO A 124 -29.85 -4.91 -21.89
N ALA A 125 -29.23 -3.74 -21.82
CA ALA A 125 -27.80 -3.61 -21.55
C ALA A 125 -27.45 -4.00 -20.10
N VAL A 126 -28.30 -3.61 -19.14
CA VAL A 126 -28.18 -4.02 -17.73
C VAL A 126 -28.34 -5.54 -17.59
N ALA A 127 -29.31 -6.14 -18.30
CA ALA A 127 -29.50 -7.58 -18.31
C ALA A 127 -28.26 -8.30 -18.89
N ALA A 128 -27.74 -7.85 -20.04
CA ALA A 128 -26.55 -8.42 -20.67
C ALA A 128 -25.29 -8.29 -19.78
N ALA A 129 -25.11 -7.14 -19.12
CA ALA A 129 -24.03 -6.95 -18.15
C ALA A 129 -24.18 -7.88 -16.93
N GLY A 130 -25.40 -8.11 -16.47
CA GLY A 130 -25.73 -9.07 -15.40
C GLY A 130 -25.40 -10.51 -15.79
N GLU A 131 -25.80 -10.94 -16.98
CA GLU A 131 -25.46 -12.27 -17.52
C GLU A 131 -23.94 -12.46 -17.68
N LEU A 132 -23.25 -11.44 -18.20
CA LEU A 132 -21.80 -11.45 -18.33
C LEU A 132 -21.11 -11.58 -16.97
N LEU A 133 -21.55 -10.81 -15.98
CA LEU A 133 -21.05 -10.87 -14.61
C LEU A 133 -21.23 -12.26 -14.00
N MET A 134 -22.41 -12.85 -14.14
CA MET A 134 -22.70 -14.19 -13.61
C MET A 134 -21.84 -15.26 -14.28
N GLY A 135 -21.66 -15.18 -15.61
CA GLY A 135 -20.75 -16.08 -16.32
C GLY A 135 -19.29 -15.92 -15.88
N ARG A 136 -18.83 -14.69 -15.60
CA ARG A 136 -17.48 -14.46 -15.05
C ARG A 136 -17.36 -15.02 -13.63
N MET A 137 -18.39 -14.89 -12.80
CA MET A 137 -18.43 -15.49 -11.47
C MET A 137 -18.31 -17.02 -11.53
N ASP A 138 -19.00 -17.66 -12.48
CA ASP A 138 -18.89 -19.11 -12.72
C ASP A 138 -17.46 -19.53 -13.07
N ASP A 139 -16.84 -18.80 -14.01
CA ASP A 139 -15.47 -19.05 -14.44
C ASP A 139 -14.48 -18.87 -13.28
N LEU A 140 -14.68 -17.84 -12.44
CA LEU A 140 -13.85 -17.61 -11.26
C LEU A 140 -13.96 -18.77 -10.28
N LEU A 141 -15.18 -19.19 -9.92
CA LEU A 141 -15.39 -20.32 -8.99
C LEU A 141 -14.85 -21.64 -9.56
N ASN A 142 -14.90 -21.83 -10.89
CA ASN A 142 -14.25 -22.97 -11.57
C ASN A 142 -12.73 -22.90 -11.43
N ALA A 143 -12.13 -21.75 -11.71
CA ALA A 143 -10.69 -21.53 -11.58
C ALA A 143 -10.22 -21.74 -10.14
N LEU A 144 -10.99 -21.25 -9.16
CA LEU A 144 -10.75 -21.46 -7.73
C LEU A 144 -10.84 -22.92 -7.29
N SER A 145 -11.39 -23.81 -8.10
CA SER A 145 -11.44 -25.26 -7.82
C SER A 145 -10.34 -26.05 -8.56
N SER A 146 -9.57 -25.41 -9.44
CA SER A 146 -8.55 -26.05 -10.30
C SER A 146 -7.20 -26.33 -9.59
N SER A 147 -6.33 -27.16 -10.17
CA SER A 147 -4.98 -27.42 -9.64
C SER A 147 -3.91 -26.40 -10.07
N THR A 148 -4.32 -25.19 -10.45
CA THR A 148 -3.42 -24.14 -10.94
C THR A 148 -2.42 -23.63 -9.89
N GLN A 149 -1.28 -23.12 -10.39
CA GLN A 149 -0.23 -22.48 -9.59
C GLN A 149 -0.31 -20.94 -9.63
N ASN A 150 -1.39 -20.39 -10.20
CA ASN A 150 -1.58 -18.94 -10.21
C ASN A 150 -1.73 -18.41 -8.77
N GLU A 151 -0.80 -17.55 -8.35
CA GLU A 151 -0.73 -16.99 -7.00
C GLU A 151 -2.03 -16.29 -6.57
N ARG A 152 -2.74 -15.63 -7.51
CA ARG A 152 -4.02 -14.95 -7.25
C ARG A 152 -5.12 -15.95 -6.93
N ILE A 153 -5.21 -17.03 -7.71
CA ILE A 153 -6.20 -18.10 -7.49
C ILE A 153 -5.94 -18.78 -6.14
N LEU A 154 -4.68 -19.08 -5.82
CA LEU A 154 -4.30 -19.70 -4.54
C LEU A 154 -4.65 -18.79 -3.36
N PHE A 155 -4.39 -17.49 -3.49
CA PHE A 155 -4.73 -16.48 -2.48
C PHE A 155 -6.24 -16.41 -2.23
N VAL A 156 -7.05 -16.20 -3.27
CA VAL A 156 -8.50 -16.07 -3.12
C VAL A 156 -9.13 -17.38 -2.62
N ARG A 157 -8.62 -18.53 -3.08
CA ARG A 157 -9.03 -19.84 -2.54
C ARG A 157 -8.79 -19.90 -1.03
N ARG A 158 -7.61 -19.47 -0.57
CA ARG A 158 -7.28 -19.48 0.86
C ARG A 158 -8.21 -18.57 1.65
N MET A 159 -8.47 -17.36 1.19
CA MET A 159 -9.40 -16.43 1.84
C MET A 159 -10.81 -17.03 1.99
N LEU A 160 -11.33 -17.66 0.93
CA LEU A 160 -12.64 -18.33 0.99
C LEU A 160 -12.63 -19.52 1.97
N LEU A 161 -11.55 -20.30 1.99
CA LEU A 161 -11.40 -21.41 2.93
C LEU A 161 -11.35 -20.95 4.39
N ASP A 162 -10.67 -19.83 4.66
CA ASP A 162 -10.56 -19.22 5.99
C ASP A 162 -11.91 -18.63 6.47
N LYS A 163 -12.76 -18.17 5.54
CA LYS A 163 -14.18 -17.84 5.81
C LYS A 163 -15.08 -19.08 6.00
N GLY A 164 -14.52 -20.29 5.86
CA GLY A 164 -15.26 -21.54 6.04
C GLY A 164 -15.93 -22.08 4.76
N PHE A 165 -15.78 -21.43 3.61
CA PHE A 165 -16.35 -21.92 2.36
C PHE A 165 -15.58 -23.14 1.85
N ARG A 166 -16.31 -24.19 1.45
CA ARG A 166 -15.74 -25.44 0.89
C ARG A 166 -16.14 -25.58 -0.57
N LEU A 167 -15.27 -25.12 -1.47
CA LEU A 167 -15.56 -25.07 -2.92
C LEU A 167 -15.71 -26.45 -3.59
N SER A 168 -15.26 -27.53 -2.92
CA SER A 168 -15.46 -28.91 -3.37
C SER A 168 -16.89 -29.41 -3.17
N LEU A 169 -17.72 -28.71 -2.40
CA LEU A 169 -19.12 -29.05 -2.16
C LEU A 169 -20.03 -28.07 -2.91
N PRO A 170 -21.12 -28.54 -3.56
CA PRO A 170 -22.07 -27.65 -4.25
C PRO A 170 -22.59 -26.53 -3.35
N ALA A 171 -23.05 -26.86 -2.13
CA ALA A 171 -23.53 -25.87 -1.17
C ALA A 171 -22.45 -24.85 -0.75
N GLY A 172 -21.20 -25.29 -0.61
CA GLY A 172 -20.09 -24.39 -0.27
C GLY A 172 -19.73 -23.46 -1.43
N ARG A 173 -19.87 -23.92 -2.67
CA ARG A 173 -19.71 -23.11 -3.88
C ARG A 173 -20.82 -22.07 -4.02
N ASP A 174 -22.07 -22.44 -3.75
CA ASP A 174 -23.20 -21.51 -3.79
C ASP A 174 -23.10 -20.44 -2.69
N ALA A 175 -22.68 -20.82 -1.49
CA ALA A 175 -22.42 -19.87 -0.41
C ALA A 175 -21.28 -18.89 -0.78
N ALA A 176 -20.19 -19.39 -1.37
CA ALA A 176 -19.09 -18.54 -1.85
C ALA A 176 -19.55 -17.56 -2.95
N ARG A 177 -20.40 -18.02 -3.89
CA ARG A 177 -21.01 -17.16 -4.92
C ARG A 177 -21.81 -16.02 -4.28
N GLN A 178 -22.73 -16.35 -3.37
CA GLN A 178 -23.57 -15.36 -2.68
C GLN A 178 -22.71 -14.34 -1.91
N PHE A 179 -21.67 -14.82 -1.24
CA PHE A 179 -20.73 -13.95 -0.53
C PHE A 179 -20.02 -12.97 -1.48
N LEU A 180 -19.48 -13.46 -2.61
CA LEU A 180 -18.79 -12.59 -3.58
C LEU A 180 -19.73 -11.57 -4.23
N LEU A 181 -20.99 -11.94 -4.51
CA LEU A 181 -22.02 -11.01 -4.97
C LEU A 181 -22.34 -9.94 -3.92
N ALA A 182 -22.38 -10.31 -2.64
CA ALA A 182 -22.56 -9.34 -1.56
C ALA A 182 -21.37 -8.36 -1.45
N GLN A 183 -20.13 -8.84 -1.64
CA GLN A 183 -18.95 -7.97 -1.70
C GLN A 183 -19.01 -7.00 -2.89
N LEU A 184 -19.40 -7.48 -4.07
CA LEU A 184 -19.58 -6.63 -5.25
C LEU A 184 -20.62 -5.53 -4.99
N ALA A 185 -21.79 -5.89 -4.46
CA ALA A 185 -22.85 -4.94 -4.14
C ALA A 185 -22.41 -3.90 -3.10
N ARG A 186 -21.58 -4.30 -2.12
CA ARG A 186 -20.98 -3.37 -1.15
C ARG A 186 -20.05 -2.37 -1.85
N VAL A 187 -19.13 -2.84 -2.68
CA VAL A 187 -18.18 -1.98 -3.40
C VAL A 187 -18.90 -0.93 -4.24
N PHE A 188 -19.97 -1.29 -4.95
CA PHE A 188 -20.75 -0.33 -5.73
C PHE A 188 -21.46 0.72 -4.86
N ARG A 189 -22.01 0.33 -3.70
CA ARG A 189 -22.61 1.31 -2.76
C ARG A 189 -21.57 2.28 -2.20
N GLU A 190 -20.40 1.77 -1.82
CA GLU A 190 -19.29 2.61 -1.35
C GLU A 190 -18.83 3.60 -2.44
N GLN A 191 -18.66 3.14 -3.68
CA GLN A 191 -18.30 4.00 -4.81
C GLN A 191 -19.32 5.12 -5.04
N ALA A 192 -20.62 4.82 -4.96
CA ALA A 192 -21.67 5.82 -5.08
C ALA A 192 -21.58 6.88 -3.96
N SER A 193 -21.38 6.45 -2.71
CA SER A 193 -21.22 7.36 -1.57
C SER A 193 -19.98 8.27 -1.69
N PHE A 194 -18.89 7.75 -2.22
CA PHE A 194 -17.69 8.56 -2.49
C PHE A 194 -17.93 9.60 -3.57
N ALA A 195 -18.64 9.25 -4.65
CA ALA A 195 -19.01 10.19 -5.70
C ALA A 195 -19.87 11.33 -5.15
N GLU A 196 -20.89 11.02 -4.33
CA GLU A 196 -21.74 12.01 -3.67
C GLU A 196 -20.94 12.96 -2.77
N THR A 197 -19.97 12.43 -2.01
CA THR A 197 -19.09 13.21 -1.13
C THR A 197 -18.24 14.19 -1.94
N LEU A 198 -17.67 13.74 -3.06
CA LEU A 198 -16.87 14.58 -3.95
C LEU A 198 -17.71 15.66 -4.64
N ASP A 199 -18.90 15.32 -5.10
CA ASP A 199 -19.82 16.27 -5.73
C ASP A 199 -20.35 17.31 -4.73
N ALA A 200 -20.53 16.92 -3.46
CA ALA A 200 -20.83 17.87 -2.39
C ALA A 200 -19.66 18.85 -2.16
N ALA A 201 -18.42 18.36 -2.09
CA ALA A 201 -17.24 19.20 -1.91
C ALA A 201 -17.02 20.16 -3.10
N ARG A 202 -17.19 19.68 -4.34
CA ARG A 202 -17.09 20.50 -5.56
C ARG A 202 -18.08 21.66 -5.59
N ARG A 203 -19.31 21.43 -5.10
CA ARG A 203 -20.36 22.46 -5.03
C ARG A 203 -20.00 23.62 -4.11
N LEU A 204 -19.04 23.45 -3.19
CA LEU A 204 -18.52 24.55 -2.35
C LEU A 204 -17.65 25.52 -3.15
N GLY A 205 -17.14 25.12 -4.33
CA GLY A 205 -16.33 25.99 -5.20
C GLY A 205 -14.96 26.36 -4.62
N ASN A 206 -14.52 25.69 -3.55
CA ASN A 206 -13.24 25.92 -2.90
C ASN A 206 -12.28 24.73 -3.16
N PRO A 207 -11.26 24.90 -4.04
CA PRO A 207 -10.31 23.83 -4.36
C PRO A 207 -9.54 23.29 -3.15
N THR A 208 -9.29 24.11 -2.14
CA THR A 208 -8.59 23.69 -0.92
C THR A 208 -9.46 22.76 -0.08
N GLU A 209 -10.75 23.09 0.08
CA GLU A 209 -11.71 22.25 0.79
C GLU A 209 -11.97 20.94 0.03
N GLU A 210 -12.07 20.99 -1.30
CA GLU A 210 -12.17 19.79 -2.13
C GLU A 210 -10.96 18.86 -1.93
N PHE A 211 -9.74 19.42 -1.94
CA PHE A 211 -8.53 18.64 -1.73
C PHE A 211 -8.45 18.04 -0.31
N ALA A 212 -8.89 18.79 0.71
CA ALA A 212 -8.99 18.28 2.08
C ALA A 212 -10.02 17.14 2.19
N ALA A 213 -11.19 17.28 1.58
CA ALA A 213 -12.21 16.24 1.56
C ALA A 213 -11.71 14.96 0.86
N ARG A 214 -11.06 15.12 -0.31
CA ARG A 214 -10.39 14.02 -1.03
C ARG A 214 -9.33 13.32 -0.18
N SER A 215 -8.68 14.04 0.72
CA SER A 215 -7.58 13.52 1.53
C SER A 215 -8.02 12.61 2.68
N THR A 216 -9.32 12.48 2.97
CA THR A 216 -9.86 11.54 3.97
C THR A 216 -10.98 10.65 3.41
N LEU A 217 -11.15 10.63 2.09
CA LEU A 217 -12.30 10.02 1.40
C LEU A 217 -12.50 8.54 1.74
N TYR A 218 -11.42 7.79 1.99
CA TYR A 218 -11.44 6.35 2.23
C TYR A 218 -11.21 5.96 3.69
N ARG A 219 -11.42 6.89 4.64
CA ARG A 219 -11.23 6.67 6.07
C ARG A 219 -11.98 5.46 6.65
N GLU A 220 -13.14 5.13 6.08
CA GLU A 220 -13.98 3.99 6.51
C GLU A 220 -13.83 2.75 5.60
N ARG A 221 -13.08 2.86 4.51
CA ARG A 221 -12.93 1.79 3.51
C ARG A 221 -11.90 0.74 3.94
N GLY A 222 -12.00 -0.47 3.41
CA GLY A 222 -10.91 -1.44 3.40
C GLY A 222 -9.62 -0.88 2.77
N LEU A 223 -8.47 -1.27 3.31
CA LEU A 223 -7.16 -0.75 2.89
C LEU A 223 -6.70 -1.38 1.58
N SER A 224 -6.55 -0.58 0.53
CA SER A 224 -6.02 -1.03 -0.75
C SER A 224 -4.51 -1.24 -0.68
N LEU A 225 -4.03 -2.29 -1.35
CA LEU A 225 -2.61 -2.61 -1.46
C LEU A 225 -2.02 -2.31 -2.83
N ASP A 226 -2.79 -1.74 -3.77
CA ASP A 226 -2.31 -1.64 -5.15
C ASP A 226 -1.17 -0.63 -5.32
N THR A 227 -0.32 -0.93 -6.29
CA THR A 227 0.75 -0.06 -6.77
C THR A 227 0.47 0.25 -8.23
N SER A 228 0.77 1.47 -8.68
CA SER A 228 0.60 1.87 -10.07
C SER A 228 1.77 2.74 -10.51
N LEU A 229 1.97 2.85 -11.83
CA LEU A 229 3.10 3.60 -12.38
C LEU A 229 2.90 5.11 -12.24
N SER A 230 1.69 5.63 -12.51
CA SER A 230 1.41 7.06 -12.69
C SER A 230 1.80 7.95 -11.50
N PRO A 231 1.51 7.60 -10.22
CA PRO A 231 1.95 8.40 -9.06
C PRO A 231 3.46 8.63 -9.02
N ASN A 232 4.25 7.71 -9.60
CA ASN A 232 5.71 7.85 -9.63
C ASN A 232 6.18 8.90 -10.66
N LEU A 233 5.40 9.19 -11.70
CA LEU A 233 5.64 10.35 -12.55
C LEU A 233 5.48 11.63 -11.73
N ALA A 234 4.39 11.80 -10.99
CA ALA A 234 4.17 13.00 -10.18
C ALA A 234 5.25 13.19 -9.11
N LEU A 235 5.76 12.09 -8.54
CA LEU A 235 6.94 12.11 -7.66
C LEU A 235 8.20 12.56 -8.41
N GLU A 236 8.50 12.02 -9.60
CA GLU A 236 9.66 12.45 -10.39
C GLU A 236 9.59 13.94 -10.74
N ARG A 237 8.42 14.41 -11.20
CA ARG A 237 8.19 15.84 -11.50
C ARG A 237 8.38 16.72 -10.27
N SER A 238 7.96 16.26 -9.11
CA SER A 238 8.18 16.94 -7.83
C SER A 238 9.65 17.01 -7.46
N LEU A 239 10.40 15.91 -7.63
CA LEU A 239 11.84 15.86 -7.37
C LEU A 239 12.62 16.79 -8.32
N VAL A 240 12.25 16.84 -9.60
CA VAL A 240 12.80 17.79 -10.58
C VAL A 240 12.61 19.23 -10.10
N GLU A 241 11.39 19.57 -9.66
CA GLU A 241 11.07 20.93 -9.24
C GLU A 241 11.75 21.31 -7.91
N LEU A 242 11.84 20.39 -6.95
CA LEU A 242 12.60 20.58 -5.70
C LEU A 242 14.09 20.80 -5.99
N GLN A 243 14.67 20.03 -6.93
CA GLN A 243 16.06 20.21 -7.37
C GLN A 243 16.25 21.57 -8.07
N ARG A 244 15.34 21.94 -8.98
CA ARG A 244 15.37 23.22 -9.70
C ARG A 244 15.30 24.42 -8.75
N ARG A 245 14.55 24.32 -7.65
CA ARG A 245 14.46 25.34 -6.59
C ARG A 245 15.66 25.35 -5.65
N GLY A 246 16.62 24.44 -5.82
CA GLY A 246 17.78 24.30 -4.93
C GLY A 246 17.46 23.71 -3.56
N LEU A 247 16.25 23.17 -3.36
CA LEU A 247 15.82 22.54 -2.11
C LEU A 247 16.43 21.14 -1.93
N LEU A 248 16.74 20.45 -3.04
CA LEU A 248 17.46 19.19 -3.06
C LEU A 248 18.78 19.34 -3.83
N ALA A 249 19.90 19.11 -3.15
CA ALA A 249 21.22 19.13 -3.77
C ALA A 249 21.54 17.78 -4.47
N PRO A 250 22.38 17.78 -5.52
CA PRO A 250 22.88 16.55 -6.11
C PRO A 250 23.54 15.61 -5.08
N GLY A 251 23.27 14.32 -5.18
CA GLY A 251 23.81 13.29 -4.28
C GLY A 251 23.41 13.40 -2.80
N SER A 252 22.41 14.24 -2.49
CA SER A 252 21.99 14.51 -1.10
C SER A 252 21.08 13.43 -0.50
N ILE A 253 20.49 12.56 -1.32
CA ILE A 253 19.57 11.51 -0.90
C ILE A 253 20.30 10.17 -0.85
N ARG A 254 20.35 9.56 0.35
CA ARG A 254 21.02 8.27 0.62
C ARG A 254 20.07 7.27 1.26
N ARG A 255 19.13 7.72 2.09
CA ARG A 255 18.16 6.90 2.79
C ARG A 255 16.75 7.36 2.46
N VAL A 256 16.00 6.46 1.85
CA VAL A 256 14.61 6.70 1.49
C VAL A 256 13.72 5.76 2.30
N ALA A 257 12.60 6.27 2.80
CA ALA A 257 11.49 5.43 3.23
C ALA A 257 10.32 5.53 2.24
N ILE A 258 9.65 4.41 1.99
CA ILE A 258 8.43 4.34 1.19
C ILE A 258 7.37 3.69 2.05
N ILE A 259 6.31 4.43 2.35
CA ILE A 259 5.18 3.96 3.12
C ILE A 259 4.15 3.44 2.14
N GLY A 260 3.76 2.17 2.29
CA GLY A 260 2.82 1.48 1.42
C GLY A 260 3.34 1.37 -0.03
N PRO A 261 4.42 0.62 -0.28
CA PRO A 261 4.97 0.43 -1.64
C PRO A 261 3.98 -0.27 -2.60
N GLY A 262 2.97 -0.93 -2.03
CA GLY A 262 1.93 -1.67 -2.73
C GLY A 262 2.43 -2.93 -3.44
N LEU A 263 1.46 -3.71 -3.90
CA LEU A 263 1.59 -4.98 -4.60
C LEU A 263 0.47 -5.08 -5.64
N ASP A 264 0.85 -5.07 -6.91
CA ASP A 264 -0.03 -5.17 -8.06
C ASP A 264 -0.69 -6.55 -8.11
N PHE A 265 -1.92 -6.62 -7.60
CA PHE A 265 -2.77 -7.79 -7.74
C PHE A 265 -3.53 -7.71 -9.06
N THR A 266 -4.32 -6.68 -9.26
CA THR A 266 -4.95 -6.37 -10.55
C THR A 266 -4.87 -4.87 -10.65
N ASP A 267 -4.25 -4.36 -11.70
CA ASP A 267 -4.18 -2.90 -11.90
C ASP A 267 -5.61 -2.31 -11.80
N LYS A 268 -5.85 -1.37 -10.88
CA LYS A 268 -7.22 -0.91 -10.61
C LYS A 268 -7.81 -0.03 -11.70
N GLN A 269 -6.97 0.59 -12.51
CA GLN A 269 -7.41 1.45 -13.61
C GLN A 269 -7.78 0.63 -14.84
N SER A 270 -6.98 -0.39 -15.15
CA SER A 270 -7.02 -1.09 -16.43
C SER A 270 -7.04 -2.62 -16.30
N GLY A 271 -6.99 -3.20 -15.10
CA GLY A 271 -7.43 -4.56 -14.80
C GLY A 271 -6.46 -5.70 -15.10
N PHE A 272 -5.16 -5.43 -15.23
CA PHE A 272 -4.22 -6.41 -15.76
C PHE A 272 -3.76 -7.45 -14.72
N ASP A 273 -3.77 -8.72 -15.10
CA ASP A 273 -3.45 -9.86 -14.21
C ASP A 273 -2.66 -10.99 -14.90
N PHE A 274 -2.15 -10.75 -16.11
CA PHE A 274 -1.49 -11.76 -16.95
C PHE A 274 0.03 -11.91 -16.68
N TYR A 275 0.54 -11.20 -15.67
CA TYR A 275 1.93 -11.26 -15.22
C TYR A 275 2.02 -11.51 -13.70
N PRO A 276 3.18 -11.96 -13.17
CA PRO A 276 3.37 -12.18 -11.74
C PRO A 276 3.09 -10.92 -10.92
N GLN A 277 2.56 -11.08 -9.69
CA GLN A 277 2.37 -9.93 -8.79
C GLN A 277 3.71 -9.22 -8.56
N GLN A 278 3.67 -7.89 -8.46
CA GLN A 278 4.87 -7.08 -8.35
C GLN A 278 4.63 -5.80 -7.55
N THR A 279 5.64 -5.32 -6.84
CA THR A 279 5.72 -3.91 -6.42
C THR A 279 6.46 -3.09 -7.48
N VAL A 280 6.04 -1.85 -7.72
CA VAL A 280 6.63 -0.94 -8.74
C VAL A 280 7.32 0.25 -8.08
N GLN A 281 6.66 0.90 -7.13
CA GLN A 281 7.08 2.18 -6.55
C GLN A 281 8.52 2.20 -6.00
N PRO A 282 9.02 1.18 -5.26
CA PRO A 282 10.39 1.21 -4.76
C PRO A 282 11.44 1.32 -5.86
N PHE A 283 11.21 0.65 -6.98
CA PHE A 283 12.10 0.69 -8.14
C PHE A 283 11.93 1.98 -8.93
N ALA A 284 10.69 2.49 -9.05
CA ALA A 284 10.41 3.78 -9.66
C ALA A 284 11.16 4.92 -8.97
N VAL A 285 11.09 4.98 -7.64
CA VAL A 285 11.77 6.01 -6.84
C VAL A 285 13.28 5.89 -6.96
N MET A 286 13.85 4.68 -6.94
CA MET A 286 15.29 4.49 -7.19
C MET A 286 15.71 5.00 -8.57
N ASP A 287 14.96 4.63 -9.62
CA ASP A 287 15.25 5.02 -11.00
C ASP A 287 15.24 6.54 -11.16
N SER A 288 14.21 7.23 -10.65
CA SER A 288 14.13 8.69 -10.68
C SER A 288 15.25 9.36 -9.89
N LEU A 289 15.57 8.88 -8.67
CA LEU A 289 16.64 9.47 -7.85
C LEU A 289 18.02 9.36 -8.51
N LEU A 290 18.30 8.22 -9.16
CA LEU A 290 19.55 8.01 -9.89
C LEU A 290 19.59 8.82 -11.19
N ARG A 291 18.47 8.87 -11.93
CA ARG A 291 18.33 9.65 -13.18
C ARG A 291 18.59 11.14 -12.95
N LEU A 292 18.05 11.68 -11.86
CA LEU A 292 18.19 13.09 -11.50
C LEU A 292 19.52 13.43 -10.80
N GLY A 293 20.39 12.44 -10.57
CA GLY A 293 21.64 12.62 -9.84
C GLY A 293 21.44 13.02 -8.37
N LEU A 294 20.26 12.81 -7.80
CA LEU A 294 19.93 13.12 -6.40
C LEU A 294 20.47 12.06 -5.44
N ALA A 295 20.72 10.84 -5.94
CA ALA A 295 21.31 9.74 -5.20
C ALA A 295 22.49 9.11 -5.96
N ARG A 296 23.34 8.39 -5.23
CA ARG A 296 24.37 7.50 -5.80
C ARG A 296 24.00 6.04 -5.53
N GLU A 297 24.13 5.18 -6.52
CA GLU A 297 23.73 3.75 -6.44
C GLU A 297 24.41 3.02 -5.26
N ASP A 298 25.70 3.28 -5.04
CA ASP A 298 26.50 2.63 -4.02
C ASP A 298 26.09 3.02 -2.58
N GLN A 299 25.43 4.17 -2.41
CA GLN A 299 25.03 4.73 -1.12
C GLN A 299 23.53 4.69 -0.87
N LEU A 300 22.71 4.51 -1.92
CA LEU A 300 21.27 4.51 -1.82
C LEU A 300 20.78 3.27 -1.07
N THR A 301 19.93 3.50 -0.09
CA THR A 301 19.17 2.47 0.64
C THR A 301 17.72 2.90 0.69
N VAL A 302 16.82 1.94 0.50
CA VAL A 302 15.37 2.17 0.49
C VAL A 302 14.73 1.22 1.48
N THR A 303 14.01 1.77 2.46
CA THR A 303 13.22 1.00 3.41
C THR A 303 11.75 1.15 3.06
N THR A 304 11.03 0.04 3.01
CA THR A 304 9.58 0.02 2.83
C THR A 304 8.91 -0.25 4.18
N PHE A 305 7.83 0.47 4.44
CA PHE A 305 6.97 0.30 5.60
C PHE A 305 5.58 -0.05 5.12
N ASP A 306 5.08 -1.22 5.50
CA ASP A 306 3.72 -1.64 5.14
C ASP A 306 3.14 -2.48 6.27
N ILE A 307 1.82 -2.41 6.48
CA ILE A 307 1.12 -3.23 7.47
C ILE A 307 0.66 -4.57 6.91
N SER A 308 0.67 -4.72 5.58
CA SER A 308 0.21 -5.91 4.88
C SER A 308 1.26 -7.01 4.93
N PRO A 309 0.94 -8.17 5.51
CA PRO A 309 1.80 -9.34 5.43
C PRO A 309 2.07 -9.73 3.97
N ARG A 310 1.09 -9.60 3.07
CA ARG A 310 1.22 -9.97 1.65
C ARG A 310 2.29 -9.17 0.93
N VAL A 311 2.31 -7.85 1.15
CA VAL A 311 3.32 -6.94 0.58
C VAL A 311 4.70 -7.25 1.17
N ASN A 312 4.79 -7.39 2.49
CA ASN A 312 6.05 -7.65 3.19
C ASN A 312 6.64 -9.03 2.82
N ASP A 313 5.81 -10.06 2.66
CA ASP A 313 6.23 -11.40 2.24
C ASP A 313 6.72 -11.42 0.80
N HIS A 314 6.05 -10.70 -0.10
CA HIS A 314 6.51 -10.54 -1.50
C HIS A 314 7.90 -9.90 -1.56
N LEU A 315 8.10 -8.82 -0.81
CA LEU A 315 9.38 -8.11 -0.73
C LEU A 315 10.47 -8.98 -0.08
N SER A 316 10.14 -9.69 1.01
CA SER A 316 11.08 -10.57 1.71
C SER A 316 11.55 -11.71 0.82
N ARG A 317 10.62 -12.42 0.14
CA ARG A 317 10.97 -13.46 -0.84
C ARG A 317 11.81 -12.90 -1.99
N THR A 318 11.48 -11.70 -2.46
CA THR A 318 12.24 -11.02 -3.53
C THR A 318 13.66 -10.69 -3.08
N LEU A 319 13.84 -10.17 -1.87
CA LEU A 319 15.14 -9.89 -1.27
C LEU A 319 15.98 -11.16 -1.10
N ASP A 320 15.38 -12.25 -0.62
CA ASP A 320 16.08 -13.51 -0.43
C ASP A 320 16.54 -14.12 -1.75
N ARG A 321 15.71 -14.05 -2.80
CA ARG A 321 16.13 -14.43 -4.16
C ARG A 321 17.26 -13.55 -4.67
N ALA A 322 17.19 -12.24 -4.44
CA ALA A 322 18.23 -11.31 -4.88
C ALA A 322 19.57 -11.52 -4.17
N ARG A 323 19.57 -11.84 -2.88
CA ARG A 323 20.78 -12.24 -2.14
C ARG A 323 21.43 -13.49 -2.71
N ARG A 324 20.65 -14.37 -3.34
CA ARG A 324 21.13 -15.53 -4.10
C ARG A 324 21.43 -15.22 -5.58
N GLY A 325 21.52 -13.95 -5.95
CA GLY A 325 21.89 -13.49 -7.29
C GLY A 325 20.73 -13.36 -8.29
N SER A 326 19.48 -13.63 -7.90
CA SER A 326 18.35 -13.50 -8.82
C SER A 326 17.99 -12.03 -9.11
N SER A 327 17.61 -11.74 -10.35
CA SER A 327 17.01 -10.46 -10.72
C SER A 327 15.51 -10.41 -10.38
N TYR A 328 14.95 -9.20 -10.33
CA TYR A 328 13.52 -8.95 -10.26
C TYR A 328 13.04 -8.37 -11.60
N VAL A 329 12.00 -8.93 -12.21
CA VAL A 329 11.52 -8.49 -13.53
C VAL A 329 10.21 -7.74 -13.35
N LEU A 330 10.21 -6.45 -13.69
CA LEU A 330 9.03 -5.60 -13.73
C LEU A 330 8.34 -5.73 -15.08
N GLN A 331 7.01 -5.78 -15.07
CA GLN A 331 6.14 -5.81 -16.24
C GLN A 331 5.35 -4.51 -16.30
N LEU A 332 5.44 -3.78 -17.40
CA LEU A 332 4.94 -2.41 -17.52
C LEU A 332 3.95 -2.35 -18.68
N PRO A 333 2.72 -2.85 -18.48
CA PRO A 333 1.66 -2.68 -19.48
C PRO A 333 1.32 -1.19 -19.62
N PHE A 334 0.96 -0.81 -20.84
CA PHE A 334 0.57 0.55 -21.19
C PHE A 334 -0.44 0.49 -22.32
N ASP A 335 -1.58 1.15 -22.14
CA ASP A 335 -2.57 1.29 -23.20
C ASP A 335 -2.19 2.49 -24.08
N PRO A 336 -1.73 2.29 -25.33
CA PRO A 336 -1.35 3.40 -26.20
C PRO A 336 -2.56 4.20 -26.70
N THR A 337 -3.77 3.64 -26.62
CA THR A 337 -5.01 4.23 -27.14
C THR A 337 -5.65 5.21 -26.15
N ALA A 338 -5.32 5.10 -24.86
CA ALA A 338 -5.75 6.06 -23.87
C ALA A 338 -5.11 7.45 -24.13
N PRO A 339 -5.81 8.54 -23.74
CA PRO A 339 -5.42 9.91 -24.06
C PRO A 339 -4.31 10.43 -23.12
N TRP A 340 -3.24 9.66 -22.96
CA TRP A 340 -2.10 10.03 -22.11
C TRP A 340 -1.41 11.30 -22.60
N LYS A 341 -1.03 12.15 -21.65
CA LYS A 341 -0.15 13.30 -21.89
C LYS A 341 1.23 12.80 -22.38
N PRO A 342 1.95 13.61 -23.19
CA PRO A 342 3.29 13.24 -23.69
C PRO A 342 4.25 12.82 -22.59
N GLU A 343 4.23 13.49 -21.44
CA GLU A 343 5.10 13.24 -20.29
C GLU A 343 4.89 11.84 -19.70
N MET A 344 3.64 11.35 -19.64
CA MET A 344 3.35 10.01 -19.14
C MET A 344 3.84 8.93 -20.11
N ARG A 345 3.70 9.16 -21.42
CA ARG A 345 4.25 8.26 -22.44
C ARG A 345 5.77 8.21 -22.34
N GLU A 346 6.41 9.35 -22.14
CA GLU A 346 7.87 9.45 -22.05
C GLU A 346 8.41 8.80 -20.76
N TYR A 347 7.75 9.06 -19.64
CA TYR A 347 8.07 8.39 -18.37
C TYR A 347 7.95 6.87 -18.48
N TRP A 348 6.87 6.37 -19.08
CA TRP A 348 6.72 4.94 -19.32
C TRP A 348 7.81 4.38 -20.23
N LYS A 349 8.31 5.11 -21.24
CA LYS A 349 9.41 4.65 -22.11
C LYS A 349 10.75 4.61 -21.41
N HIS A 350 11.03 5.56 -20.52
CA HIS A 350 12.33 5.70 -19.87
C HIS A 350 12.45 4.95 -18.56
N PHE A 351 11.32 4.60 -17.93
CA PHE A 351 11.31 3.85 -16.70
C PHE A 351 12.26 2.64 -16.77
N GLY A 352 13.14 2.57 -15.78
CA GLY A 352 14.05 1.47 -15.53
C GLY A 352 15.44 1.61 -16.17
N ASP A 353 15.71 2.67 -16.93
CA ASP A 353 16.98 2.83 -17.66
C ASP A 353 18.20 3.11 -16.75
N ARG A 354 18.00 3.46 -15.47
CA ARG A 354 19.09 3.63 -14.49
C ARG A 354 19.24 2.45 -13.55
N ILE A 355 18.18 1.67 -13.37
CA ILE A 355 18.16 0.56 -12.42
C ILE A 355 18.22 -0.82 -13.07
N GLY A 356 18.12 -0.92 -14.38
CA GLY A 356 17.99 -2.22 -15.03
C GLY A 356 18.25 -2.21 -16.52
N SER A 357 17.84 -3.30 -17.16
CA SER A 357 17.94 -3.48 -18.60
C SER A 357 16.63 -4.08 -19.15
N PRO A 358 16.35 -3.95 -20.46
CA PRO A 358 15.19 -4.59 -21.06
C PRO A 358 15.14 -6.11 -20.80
N ALA A 359 13.94 -6.63 -20.59
CA ALA A 359 13.65 -8.04 -20.42
C ALA A 359 12.54 -8.48 -21.38
N THR A 360 12.33 -9.79 -21.50
CA THR A 360 11.20 -10.35 -22.25
C THR A 360 9.88 -10.01 -21.55
N PRO A 361 8.96 -9.30 -22.21
CA PRO A 361 7.63 -9.04 -21.65
C PRO A 361 6.79 -10.31 -21.50
N ALA A 362 5.86 -10.29 -20.55
CA ALA A 362 4.84 -11.34 -20.43
C ALA A 362 3.97 -11.39 -21.70
N ALA A 363 3.52 -12.61 -22.06
CA ALA A 363 2.64 -12.79 -23.21
C ALA A 363 1.28 -12.12 -22.95
N LEU A 364 0.80 -11.36 -23.94
CA LEU A 364 -0.50 -10.70 -23.86
C LEU A 364 -1.63 -11.69 -24.18
N PRO A 365 -2.68 -11.76 -23.34
CA PRO A 365 -3.91 -12.44 -23.70
C PRO A 365 -4.54 -11.78 -24.95
N PRO A 366 -5.26 -12.52 -25.81
CA PRO A 366 -5.90 -11.96 -26.99
C PRO A 366 -6.82 -10.75 -26.70
N ALA A 367 -7.53 -10.78 -25.57
CA ALA A 367 -8.40 -9.68 -25.13
C ALA A 367 -7.64 -8.37 -24.81
N LEU A 368 -6.32 -8.43 -24.67
CA LEU A 368 -5.43 -7.33 -24.32
C LEU A 368 -4.38 -7.05 -25.41
N ALA A 369 -4.60 -7.54 -26.64
CA ALA A 369 -3.66 -7.38 -27.76
C ALA A 369 -3.41 -5.92 -28.18
N HIS A 370 -4.26 -4.99 -27.75
CA HIS A 370 -4.10 -3.55 -27.98
C HIS A 370 -3.03 -2.91 -27.09
N LEU A 371 -2.63 -3.57 -26.00
CA LEU A 371 -1.64 -3.02 -25.07
C LEU A 371 -0.24 -3.07 -25.64
N SER A 372 0.55 -2.08 -25.27
CA SER A 372 2.02 -2.15 -25.33
C SER A 372 2.54 -2.66 -23.99
N ILE A 373 3.56 -3.51 -23.99
CA ILE A 373 4.21 -3.95 -22.76
C ILE A 373 5.72 -3.88 -22.86
N ARG A 374 6.33 -3.29 -21.83
CA ARG A 374 7.78 -3.35 -21.58
C ARG A 374 8.05 -4.23 -20.38
N ALA A 375 9.24 -4.81 -20.33
CA ALA A 375 9.73 -5.43 -19.13
C ALA A 375 11.14 -4.96 -18.79
N VAL A 376 11.42 -4.78 -17.50
CA VAL A 376 12.71 -4.31 -16.99
C VAL A 376 13.25 -5.35 -16.01
N ARG A 377 14.45 -5.88 -16.32
CA ARG A 377 15.22 -6.72 -15.42
C ARG A 377 16.01 -5.82 -14.46
N VAL A 378 15.55 -5.78 -13.22
CA VAL A 378 16.27 -5.14 -12.11
C VAL A 378 17.27 -6.15 -11.51
N PRO A 379 18.57 -5.87 -11.56
CA PRO A 379 19.61 -6.80 -11.11
C PRO A 379 19.65 -6.89 -9.58
N SER A 380 20.16 -8.01 -9.07
CA SER A 380 20.22 -8.30 -7.63
C SER A 380 20.84 -7.16 -6.82
N ARG A 381 21.93 -6.55 -7.30
CA ARG A 381 22.62 -5.43 -6.62
C ARG A 381 21.71 -4.21 -6.32
N ILE A 382 20.71 -3.96 -7.16
CA ILE A 382 19.72 -2.89 -6.95
C ILE A 382 18.63 -3.39 -6.00
N VAL A 383 18.11 -4.60 -6.23
CA VAL A 383 17.07 -5.20 -5.37
C VAL A 383 17.55 -5.30 -3.92
N THR A 384 18.82 -5.64 -3.68
CA THR A 384 19.42 -5.73 -2.34
C THR A 384 19.59 -4.38 -1.63
N ARG A 385 19.28 -3.25 -2.28
CA ARG A 385 19.17 -1.94 -1.63
C ARG A 385 17.86 -1.77 -0.85
N LEU A 386 16.88 -2.63 -1.10
CA LEU A 386 15.61 -2.63 -0.38
C LEU A 386 15.74 -3.24 1.02
N ARG A 387 14.92 -2.74 1.94
CA ARG A 387 14.57 -3.38 3.21
C ARG A 387 13.05 -3.33 3.34
N ALA A 388 12.43 -4.39 3.81
CA ALA A 388 11.01 -4.43 4.11
C ALA A 388 10.81 -4.51 5.62
N ARG A 389 9.84 -3.76 6.14
CA ARG A 389 9.50 -3.71 7.54
C ARG A 389 7.99 -3.64 7.70
N ASP A 390 7.47 -4.56 8.52
CA ASP A 390 6.11 -4.43 9.04
C ASP A 390 6.06 -3.22 9.98
N LEU A 391 5.28 -2.22 9.59
CA LEU A 391 5.08 -1.01 10.39
C LEU A 391 3.77 -0.33 10.04
N ASN A 392 2.95 -0.08 11.06
CA ASN A 392 1.86 0.86 10.97
C ASN A 392 2.38 2.27 11.25
N ILE A 393 2.63 3.05 10.20
CA ILE A 393 3.20 4.41 10.34
C ILE A 393 2.33 5.34 11.19
N VAL A 394 1.01 5.12 11.25
CA VAL A 394 0.07 5.93 12.03
C VAL A 394 0.38 5.81 13.51
N LEU A 395 0.66 4.59 13.97
CA LEU A 395 0.70 4.26 15.39
C LEU A 395 2.08 3.85 15.88
N ALA A 396 3.02 3.59 14.97
CA ALA A 396 4.32 3.06 15.29
C ALA A 396 5.44 3.68 14.46
N ARG A 397 6.65 3.64 15.02
CA ARG A 397 7.89 3.99 14.34
C ARG A 397 9.05 3.18 14.90
N PRO A 398 10.05 2.81 14.09
CA PRO A 398 11.30 2.28 14.62
C PRO A 398 12.04 3.34 15.44
N ALA A 399 12.72 2.90 16.51
CA ALA A 399 13.77 3.69 17.13
C ALA A 399 14.95 3.81 16.14
N LEU A 400 15.23 5.05 15.70
CA LEU A 400 16.36 5.36 14.83
C LEU A 400 17.32 6.30 15.57
N ASP A 401 18.62 6.05 15.43
CA ASP A 401 19.61 7.07 15.75
C ASP A 401 19.59 8.19 14.69
N ALA A 402 20.18 9.34 15.00
CA ALA A 402 20.22 10.48 14.07
C ALA A 402 20.89 10.13 12.73
N ARG A 403 21.81 9.16 12.72
CA ARG A 403 22.49 8.72 11.50
C ARG A 403 21.60 7.82 10.66
N ALA A 404 20.60 7.14 11.20
CA ALA A 404 19.71 6.22 10.51
C ALA A 404 18.42 6.88 9.99
N GLN A 405 18.18 8.15 10.35
CA GLN A 405 17.07 8.94 9.83
C GLN A 405 17.11 9.09 8.30
N PHE A 406 15.92 9.28 7.72
CA PHE A 406 15.72 9.31 6.27
C PHE A 406 15.91 10.71 5.71
N ASP A 407 16.50 10.78 4.51
CA ASP A 407 16.60 12.01 3.72
C ASP A 407 15.27 12.32 3.02
N LEU A 408 14.57 11.28 2.59
CA LEU A 408 13.33 11.33 1.84
C LEU A 408 12.34 10.27 2.36
N ILE A 409 11.09 10.64 2.59
CA ILE A 409 9.98 9.73 2.83
C ILE A 409 8.92 9.96 1.75
N VAL A 410 8.36 8.88 1.20
CA VAL A 410 7.30 8.93 0.18
C VAL A 410 6.10 8.15 0.68
N ALA A 411 4.90 8.69 0.48
CA ALA A 411 3.64 7.99 0.74
C ALA A 411 2.56 8.46 -0.25
N THR A 412 2.28 7.67 -1.29
CA THR A 412 1.22 7.97 -2.26
C THR A 412 0.02 7.07 -2.04
N ASN A 413 -1.18 7.63 -2.01
CA ASN A 413 -2.44 6.94 -1.79
C ASN A 413 -2.51 6.20 -0.45
N ILE A 414 -1.84 6.74 0.58
CA ILE A 414 -1.82 6.16 1.92
C ILE A 414 -2.74 6.91 2.87
N PHE A 415 -2.59 8.24 2.95
CA PHE A 415 -3.27 9.03 3.97
C PHE A 415 -4.77 9.22 3.72
N VAL A 416 -5.21 8.97 2.48
CA VAL A 416 -6.63 8.89 2.10
C VAL A 416 -7.45 7.89 2.93
N TYR A 417 -6.81 6.89 3.53
CA TYR A 417 -7.45 5.85 4.35
C TYR A 417 -7.60 6.18 5.83
N TYR A 418 -7.17 7.37 6.26
CA TYR A 418 -7.12 7.76 7.65
C TYR A 418 -7.82 9.12 7.85
N ASP A 419 -8.36 9.33 9.04
CA ASP A 419 -8.91 10.63 9.43
C ASP A 419 -7.79 11.62 9.82
N SER A 420 -8.17 12.88 10.07
CA SER A 420 -7.20 13.95 10.41
C SER A 420 -6.42 13.68 11.70
N PHE A 421 -7.01 12.98 12.67
CA PHE A 421 -6.35 12.63 13.93
C PHE A 421 -5.26 11.59 13.69
N GLU A 422 -5.60 10.52 12.96
CA GLU A 422 -4.65 9.48 12.57
C GLU A 422 -3.56 10.00 11.64
N GLN A 423 -3.90 10.87 10.68
CA GLN A 423 -2.92 11.56 9.84
C GLN A 423 -1.93 12.38 10.68
N SER A 424 -2.41 13.04 11.74
CA SER A 424 -1.56 13.81 12.65
C SER A 424 -0.61 12.92 13.45
N LEU A 425 -1.07 11.75 13.91
CA LEU A 425 -0.21 10.74 14.55
C LEU A 425 0.86 10.24 13.59
N ALA A 426 0.49 9.95 12.34
CA ALA A 426 1.43 9.55 11.31
C ALA A 426 2.48 10.63 11.02
N LEU A 427 2.07 11.89 10.93
CA LEU A 427 2.97 13.01 10.70
C LEU A 427 3.99 13.18 11.84
N ALA A 428 3.57 12.98 13.10
CA ALA A 428 4.49 12.97 14.24
C ALA A 428 5.51 11.82 14.18
N ASN A 429 5.10 10.63 13.73
CA ASN A 429 6.02 9.53 13.49
C ASN A 429 6.99 9.85 12.33
N ILE A 430 6.49 10.39 11.23
CA ILE A 430 7.29 10.83 10.07
C ILE A 430 8.32 11.89 10.48
N GLU A 431 7.95 12.86 11.30
CA GLU A 431 8.88 13.88 11.82
C GLU A 431 10.07 13.23 12.53
N ARG A 432 9.84 12.21 13.34
CA ARG A 432 10.90 11.49 14.08
C ARG A 432 11.79 10.64 13.16
N LEU A 433 11.24 10.17 12.03
CA LEU A 433 11.95 9.35 11.05
C LEU A 433 12.77 10.18 10.06
N LEU A 434 12.33 11.39 9.72
CA LEU A 434 13.08 12.32 8.89
C LEU A 434 14.29 12.86 9.63
N ARG A 435 15.40 13.09 8.94
CA ARG A 435 16.47 13.94 9.48
C ARG A 435 16.06 15.42 9.42
N PRO A 436 16.67 16.31 10.21
CA PRO A 436 16.52 17.75 10.00
C PRO A 436 16.84 18.14 8.54
N GLY A 437 15.97 18.93 7.93
CA GLY A 437 16.03 19.31 6.51
C GLY A 437 15.55 18.23 5.52
N GLY A 438 15.20 17.03 6.00
CA GLY A 438 14.68 15.94 5.17
C GLY A 438 13.26 16.22 4.64
N PHE A 439 12.90 15.55 3.55
CA PHE A 439 11.65 15.77 2.83
C PHE A 439 10.68 14.60 2.95
N PHE A 440 9.39 14.93 3.04
CA PHE A 440 8.30 13.98 2.94
C PHE A 440 7.36 14.39 1.81
N LEU A 441 7.13 13.48 0.87
CA LEU A 441 6.27 13.69 -0.31
C LEU A 441 5.05 12.78 -0.21
N CYS A 442 3.85 13.37 -0.28
CA CYS A 442 2.59 12.64 -0.37
C CYS A 442 1.57 13.34 -1.25
N ASN A 443 0.53 12.61 -1.65
CA ASN A 443 -0.55 13.12 -2.50
C ASN A 443 -1.84 13.42 -1.73
N ASN A 444 -1.72 13.70 -0.43
CA ASN A 444 -2.81 14.08 0.46
C ASN A 444 -2.44 15.37 1.20
N ALA A 445 -3.43 16.22 1.47
CA ALA A 445 -3.32 17.31 2.43
C ALA A 445 -3.28 16.72 3.83
N LEU A 446 -2.24 17.05 4.59
CA LEU A 446 -2.14 16.75 6.01
C LEU A 446 -2.28 18.03 6.84
N LEU A 447 -2.93 17.92 7.99
CA LEU A 447 -3.09 19.03 8.92
C LEU A 447 -1.75 19.41 9.57
N GLU A 448 -1.32 20.65 9.37
CA GLU A 448 -0.09 21.17 9.97
C GLU A 448 -0.34 21.78 11.35
N LEU A 449 -0.17 20.98 12.40
CA LEU A 449 -0.35 21.48 13.76
C LEU A 449 0.76 22.49 14.15
N PRO A 450 0.47 23.48 15.02
CA PRO A 450 1.43 24.54 15.36
C PRO A 450 2.76 24.04 15.93
N PHE A 451 2.77 22.88 16.60
CA PHE A 451 3.97 22.28 17.18
C PHE A 451 4.73 21.34 16.23
N SER A 452 4.17 21.00 15.06
CA SER A 452 4.86 20.18 14.06
C SER A 452 6.07 20.91 13.50
N ARG A 453 7.21 20.23 13.39
CA ARG A 453 8.37 20.76 12.64
C ARG A 453 8.35 20.38 11.17
N VAL A 454 7.41 19.54 10.76
CA VAL A 454 7.19 19.20 9.37
C VAL A 454 6.20 20.21 8.79
N ARG A 455 6.68 21.02 7.83
CA ARG A 455 5.91 22.10 7.20
C ARG A 455 5.83 21.91 5.69
N SER A 456 4.70 22.25 5.07
CA SER A 456 4.65 22.29 3.62
C SER A 456 5.55 23.42 3.10
N VAL A 457 6.33 23.12 2.06
CA VAL A 457 7.23 24.09 1.39
C VAL A 457 6.85 24.28 -0.09
N GLY A 458 5.78 23.63 -0.51
CA GLY A 458 5.23 23.71 -1.86
C GLY A 458 4.47 22.46 -2.24
N TYR A 459 4.02 22.44 -3.49
CA TYR A 459 3.36 21.30 -4.10
C TYR A 459 3.58 21.33 -5.61
N LEU A 460 3.24 20.22 -6.27
CA LEU A 460 3.08 20.17 -7.72
C LEU A 460 1.93 19.24 -8.12
N THR A 461 1.04 19.77 -8.95
CA THR A 461 0.01 18.97 -9.62
C THR A 461 0.55 18.44 -10.95
N THR A 462 0.44 17.13 -11.16
CA THR A 462 0.82 16.47 -12.42
C THR A 462 -0.40 15.75 -12.98
N GLN A 463 -0.79 16.09 -14.22
CA GLN A 463 -1.83 15.39 -14.97
C GLN A 463 -1.21 14.27 -15.80
N TYR A 464 -1.87 13.11 -15.86
CA TYR A 464 -1.40 11.93 -16.58
C TYR A 464 -2.02 11.80 -17.96
N SER A 465 -3.27 12.20 -18.11
CA SER A 465 -4.02 12.12 -19.36
C SER A 465 -4.96 13.32 -19.54
N ASP A 466 -5.67 13.36 -20.67
CA ASP A 466 -6.76 14.32 -20.91
C ASP A 466 -8.08 13.91 -20.22
N ARG A 467 -8.10 12.79 -19.47
CA ARG A 467 -9.27 12.39 -18.70
C ARG A 467 -9.48 13.35 -17.51
N PRO A 468 -10.74 13.66 -17.15
CA PRO A 468 -11.04 14.45 -15.95
C PRO A 468 -10.42 13.80 -14.70
N ASP A 469 -9.83 14.63 -13.84
CA ASP A 469 -9.26 14.23 -12.54
C ASP A 469 -8.14 13.16 -12.57
N ASP A 470 -7.55 12.87 -13.74
CA ASP A 470 -6.49 11.87 -13.89
C ASP A 470 -5.10 12.49 -13.67
N GLY A 471 -4.77 12.69 -12.39
CA GLY A 471 -3.51 13.26 -11.95
C GLY A 471 -3.34 13.19 -10.43
N ASP A 472 -2.14 13.49 -9.96
CA ASP A 472 -1.84 13.64 -8.52
C ASP A 472 -1.34 15.03 -8.18
N HIS A 473 -1.68 15.46 -6.97
CA HIS A 473 -1.17 16.66 -6.33
C HIS A 473 -0.18 16.27 -5.24
N ILE A 474 1.13 16.33 -5.52
CA ILE A 474 2.16 15.98 -4.54
C ILE A 474 2.47 17.21 -3.70
N VAL A 475 2.17 17.15 -2.41
CA VAL A 475 2.58 18.13 -1.41
C VAL A 475 3.98 17.78 -0.93
N TRP A 476 4.83 18.80 -0.80
CA TRP A 476 6.20 18.65 -0.31
C TRP A 476 6.29 19.20 1.09
N TYR A 477 6.52 18.31 2.03
CA TYR A 477 6.79 18.67 3.41
C TYR A 477 8.28 18.60 3.70
N GLN A 478 8.79 19.53 4.48
CA GLN A 478 10.16 19.52 4.96
C GLN A 478 10.17 19.57 6.48
N ARG A 479 10.95 18.68 7.10
CA ARG A 479 11.28 18.85 8.51
C ARG A 479 12.23 20.03 8.65
N GLN A 480 11.82 21.09 9.35
CA GLN A 480 12.64 22.28 9.52
C GLN A 480 14.03 21.93 10.07
N PRO A 481 15.11 22.54 9.53
CA PRO A 481 16.42 22.52 10.17
C PRO A 481 16.32 23.06 11.60
N ASN A 482 17.07 22.50 12.54
CA ASN A 482 17.11 23.00 13.92
C ASN A 482 17.55 24.46 13.98
#